data_AF-A0A9X2BJS9-F1
#
_entry.id   AF-A0A9X2BJS9-F1
#
_cell.length_a   1.000
_cell.length_b   1.000
_cell.length_c   1.000
_cell.angle_alpha   90.00
_cell.angle_beta   90.00
_cell.angle_gamma   90.00
#
_symmetry.space_group_name_H-M   'P 1'
#
loop_
_entity.id
_entity.type
_entity.pdbx_description
1 polymer ?
#
loop_
_entity_poly.entity_id
_entity_poly.type
_entity_poly.pdbx_seq_one_letter_code
_entity_poly.pdbx_strand_id
1 'polypeptide(L)'
;MVKSWRKAWNTVFPFYYIQLSGICPPSWPTFRDTQNRLQKIIPKSGMVVSMDNDDSINVHPIRKKEIAERMALLALRYNYGKGVKTDGPSPFKLEIN
;
A
#
# COMPACT_ATOMS: atom_id res chain seq x y z
N MET A 1 15.15 -3.45 -1.29
CA MET A 1 14.44 -3.79 -2.54
C MET A 1 14.46 -2.65 -3.57
N VAL A 2 13.52 -1.68 -3.56
CA VAL A 2 13.24 -0.75 -4.67
C VAL A 2 14.46 -0.12 -5.37
N LYS A 3 15.42 0.45 -4.62
CA LYS A 3 16.63 1.07 -5.21
C LYS A 3 17.44 0.10 -6.08
N SER A 4 17.52 -1.18 -5.70
CA SER A 4 18.26 -2.21 -6.45
C SER A 4 17.57 -2.56 -7.77
N TRP A 5 16.25 -2.74 -7.75
CA TRP A 5 15.46 -2.97 -8.97
C TRP A 5 15.52 -1.78 -9.93
N ARG A 6 15.39 -0.54 -9.44
CA ARG A 6 15.51 0.65 -10.31
C ARG A 6 16.92 0.80 -10.92
N LYS A 7 17.97 0.37 -10.21
CA LYS A 7 19.34 0.27 -10.76
C LYS A 7 19.45 -0.82 -11.83
N ALA A 8 18.99 -2.04 -11.54
CA ALA A 8 19.15 -3.19 -12.44
C ALA A 8 18.38 -3.08 -13.77
N TRP A 9 17.22 -2.41 -13.77
CA TRP A 9 16.46 -2.09 -14.99
C TRP A 9 16.75 -0.69 -15.56
N ASN A 10 17.70 0.06 -14.97
CA ASN A 10 18.04 1.45 -15.32
C ASN A 10 16.83 2.38 -15.53
N THR A 11 15.77 2.24 -14.72
CA THR A 11 14.52 2.99 -14.93
C THR A 11 13.70 3.19 -13.65
N VAL A 12 13.02 4.33 -13.56
CA VAL A 12 12.17 4.72 -12.42
C VAL A 12 10.73 4.32 -12.69
N PHE A 13 10.47 3.02 -12.65
CA PHE A 13 9.14 2.43 -12.77
C PHE A 13 8.37 2.45 -11.42
N PRO A 14 7.03 2.43 -11.43
CA PRO A 14 6.21 2.48 -10.21
C PRO A 14 6.28 1.20 -9.37
N PHE A 15 6.11 1.32 -8.05
CA PHE A 15 6.01 0.20 -7.12
C PHE A 15 4.72 0.27 -6.30
N TYR A 16 3.77 -0.64 -6.57
CA TYR A 16 2.59 -0.84 -5.74
C TYR A 16 2.75 -2.07 -4.86
N TYR A 17 2.22 -1.99 -3.64
CA TYR A 17 2.26 -3.08 -2.66
C TYR A 17 1.00 -3.06 -1.79
N ILE A 18 0.75 -4.18 -1.13
CA ILE A 18 -0.40 -4.37 -0.25
C ILE A 18 0.09 -4.22 1.20
N GLN A 19 -0.74 -3.62 2.05
CA GLN A 19 -0.50 -3.56 3.50
C GLN A 19 -0.46 -4.97 4.09
N LEU A 20 0.30 -5.17 5.16
CA LEU A 20 0.25 -6.41 5.94
C LEU A 20 -1.15 -6.60 6.53
N SER A 21 -1.61 -7.85 6.64
CA SER A 21 -3.02 -8.18 6.82
C SER A 21 -3.57 -7.99 8.25
N GLY A 22 -4.88 -8.19 8.41
CA GLY A 22 -5.69 -7.97 9.62
C GLY A 22 -5.09 -8.38 10.97
N ILE A 23 -4.47 -9.57 11.08
CA ILE A 23 -3.95 -10.09 12.36
C ILE A 23 -3.05 -9.06 13.07
N CYS A 24 -3.08 -9.01 14.40
CA CYS A 24 -2.37 -8.01 15.19
C CYS A 24 -1.36 -8.58 16.22
N PRO A 25 -0.31 -9.31 15.81
CA PRO A 25 0.86 -9.55 16.67
C PRO A 25 1.55 -8.22 17.04
N PRO A 26 2.23 -8.11 18.19
CA PRO A 26 2.70 -6.81 18.72
C PRO A 26 3.55 -5.94 17.79
N SER A 27 4.30 -6.53 16.85
CA SER A 27 5.13 -5.79 15.89
C SER A 27 4.40 -5.30 14.65
N TRP A 28 3.22 -5.84 14.34
CA TRP A 28 2.51 -5.56 13.07
C TRP A 28 1.90 -4.16 12.99
N PRO A 29 1.39 -3.50 14.06
CA PRO A 29 0.98 -2.10 14.00
C PRO A 29 2.10 -1.16 13.53
N THR A 30 3.27 -1.24 14.16
CA THR A 30 4.46 -0.44 13.81
C THR A 30 4.95 -0.73 12.40
N PHE A 31 4.85 -1.99 11.95
CA PHE A 31 5.17 -2.36 10.57
C PHE A 31 4.14 -1.80 9.56
N ARG A 32 2.84 -1.85 9.87
CA ARG A 32 1.76 -1.31 9.03
C ARG A 32 1.80 0.22 8.93
N ASP A 33 2.24 0.93 9.98
CA ASP A 33 2.58 2.36 9.90
C ASP A 33 3.87 2.60 9.09
N THR A 34 4.90 1.76 9.27
CA THR A 34 6.12 1.85 8.44
C THR A 34 5.78 1.72 6.94
N GLN A 35 4.93 0.76 6.56
CA GLN A 35 4.38 0.65 5.20
C GLN A 35 3.63 1.93 4.78
N ASN A 36 2.73 2.45 5.63
CA ASN A 36 1.99 3.69 5.36
C ASN A 36 2.90 4.93 5.17
N ARG A 37 4.04 5.00 5.86
CA ARG A 37 5.05 6.07 5.66
C ARG A 37 5.83 5.87 4.36
N LEU A 38 6.17 4.63 4.00
CA LEU A 38 7.01 4.33 2.83
C LEU A 38 6.40 4.81 1.50
N GLN A 39 5.07 4.82 1.32
CA GLN A 39 4.45 5.34 0.09
C GLN A 39 4.67 6.85 -0.12
N LYS A 40 4.85 7.61 0.97
CA LYS A 40 5.17 9.05 0.93
C LYS A 40 6.67 9.30 0.72
N ILE A 41 7.52 8.32 1.07
CA ILE A 41 8.99 8.41 1.01
C ILE A 41 9.56 7.90 -0.31
N ILE A 42 8.93 6.89 -0.94
CA ILE A 42 9.42 6.26 -2.18
C ILE A 42 8.73 6.91 -3.40
N PRO A 43 9.47 7.64 -4.27
CA PRO A 43 8.87 8.26 -5.47
C PRO A 43 8.26 7.22 -6.39
N LYS A 44 7.12 7.52 -7.02
CA LYS A 44 6.28 6.58 -7.79
C LYS A 44 6.04 5.28 -7.02
N SER A 45 5.32 5.36 -5.90
CA SER A 45 4.82 4.19 -5.18
C SER A 45 3.45 4.46 -4.57
N GLY A 46 2.77 3.40 -4.10
CA GLY A 46 1.47 3.49 -3.43
C GLY A 46 1.15 2.20 -2.70
N MET A 47 0.44 2.31 -1.57
CA MET A 47 0.01 1.17 -0.77
C MET A 47 -1.50 0.93 -0.91
N VAL A 48 -1.90 -0.33 -1.11
CA VAL A 48 -3.29 -0.77 -0.96
C VAL A 48 -3.54 -1.18 0.48
N VAL A 49 -4.54 -0.60 1.13
CA VAL A 49 -5.07 -1.09 2.41
C VAL A 49 -5.88 -2.38 2.16
N SER A 50 -5.53 -3.41 2.91
CA SER A 50 -6.12 -4.77 2.91
C SER A 50 -6.92 -5.08 4.18
N MET A 51 -6.61 -4.39 5.30
CA MET A 51 -7.05 -4.73 6.66
C MET A 51 -8.58 -4.85 6.84
N ASP A 52 -9.36 -4.13 6.04
CA ASP A 52 -10.82 -4.14 6.01
C ASP A 52 -11.43 -5.31 5.21
N ASN A 53 -10.59 -5.98 4.41
CA ASN A 53 -10.92 -7.15 3.60
C ASN A 53 -10.46 -8.49 4.20
N ASP A 54 -9.61 -8.41 5.24
CA ASP A 54 -9.03 -9.54 5.97
C ASP A 54 -9.97 -10.11 7.05
N ASP A 55 -9.43 -11.09 7.79
CA ASP A 55 -9.97 -11.68 9.02
C ASP A 55 -8.90 -11.56 10.12
N SER A 56 -9.31 -11.25 11.36
CA SER A 56 -8.42 -11.12 12.52
C SER A 56 -7.63 -12.39 12.87
N ILE A 57 -8.08 -13.58 12.45
CA ILE A 57 -7.41 -14.86 12.72
C ILE A 57 -6.77 -15.50 11.46
N ASN A 58 -6.86 -14.87 10.28
CA ASN A 58 -6.31 -15.42 9.04
C ASN A 58 -5.39 -14.41 8.31
N VAL A 59 -4.12 -14.78 8.13
CA VAL A 59 -3.12 -13.94 7.44
C VAL A 59 -3.38 -13.80 5.93
N HIS A 60 -4.20 -14.69 5.36
CA HIS A 60 -4.51 -14.74 3.93
C HIS A 60 -5.90 -14.14 3.65
N PRO A 61 -6.00 -12.90 3.12
CA PRO A 61 -7.29 -12.32 2.73
C PRO A 61 -8.11 -13.27 1.87
N ILE A 62 -9.40 -13.44 2.20
CA ILE A 62 -10.34 -14.17 1.34
C ILE A 62 -10.71 -13.28 0.14
N ARG A 63 -11.00 -12.00 0.42
CA ARG A 63 -11.38 -10.93 -0.51
C ARG A 63 -10.17 -10.37 -1.29
N LYS A 64 -9.50 -11.25 -2.05
CA LYS A 64 -8.30 -10.91 -2.85
C LYS A 64 -8.63 -10.06 -4.08
N LYS A 65 -9.84 -10.20 -4.64
CA LYS A 65 -10.27 -9.49 -5.85
C LYS A 65 -10.37 -7.99 -5.58
N GLU A 66 -10.98 -7.63 -4.47
CA GLU A 66 -11.22 -6.26 -3.99
C GLU A 66 -9.89 -5.54 -3.71
N ILE A 67 -8.90 -6.25 -3.18
CA ILE A 67 -7.53 -5.76 -2.98
C ILE A 67 -6.83 -5.55 -4.34
N ALA A 68 -7.01 -6.46 -5.30
CA ALA A 68 -6.46 -6.31 -6.65
C ALA A 68 -7.11 -5.16 -7.44
N GLU A 69 -8.42 -4.96 -7.30
CA GLU A 69 -9.16 -3.83 -7.89
C GLU A 69 -8.65 -2.48 -7.37
N ARG A 70 -8.38 -2.38 -6.05
CA ARG A 70 -7.71 -1.19 -5.47
C ARG A 70 -6.31 -0.97 -6.04
N MET A 71 -5.53 -2.03 -6.31
CA MET A 71 -4.23 -1.91 -6.97
C MET A 71 -4.36 -1.46 -8.43
N ALA A 72 -5.39 -1.93 -9.14
CA ALA A 72 -5.68 -1.48 -10.49
C ALA A 72 -6.08 0.01 -10.53
N LEU A 73 -6.85 0.50 -9.57
CA LEU A 73 -7.20 1.93 -9.45
C LEU A 73 -5.97 2.83 -9.24
N LEU A 74 -5.00 2.40 -8.42
CA LEU A 74 -3.72 3.09 -8.25
C LEU A 74 -2.99 3.23 -9.60
N ALA A 75 -2.85 2.13 -10.34
CA ALA A 75 -2.20 2.13 -11.65
C ALA A 75 -2.98 2.98 -12.68
N LEU A 76 -4.31 2.87 -12.74
CA LEU A 76 -5.15 3.65 -13.65
C LEU A 76 -5.00 5.17 -13.44
N ARG A 77 -4.95 5.62 -12.18
CA ARG A 77 -4.73 7.03 -11.84
C ARG A 77 -3.31 7.48 -12.15
N TYR A 78 -2.31 6.78 -11.61
CA TYR A 78 -0.93 7.26 -11.56
C TYR A 78 -0.04 6.87 -12.74
N ASN A 79 -0.42 5.86 -13.52
CA ASN A 79 0.30 5.45 -14.75
C ASN A 79 -0.47 5.79 -16.02
N TYR A 80 -1.80 5.63 -16.01
CA TYR A 80 -2.65 5.77 -17.20
C TYR A 80 -3.50 7.06 -17.24
N GLY A 81 -3.24 8.00 -16.32
CA GLY A 81 -3.82 9.34 -16.32
C GLY A 81 -5.35 9.39 -16.16
N LYS A 82 -5.98 8.33 -15.61
CA LYS A 82 -7.44 8.27 -15.48
C LYS A 82 -7.90 9.05 -14.25
N GLY A 83 -8.97 9.84 -14.41
CA GLY A 83 -9.59 10.64 -13.34
C GLY A 83 -10.32 9.85 -12.24
N VAL A 84 -9.87 8.64 -11.92
CA VAL A 84 -10.46 7.80 -10.87
C VAL A 84 -10.00 8.25 -9.48
N LYS A 85 -10.87 8.07 -8.47
CA LYS A 85 -10.49 8.12 -7.06
C LYS A 85 -9.85 6.79 -6.67
N THR A 86 -8.73 6.85 -5.94
CA THR A 86 -8.04 5.64 -5.43
C THR A 86 -7.41 5.87 -4.05
N ASP A 87 -7.27 7.12 -3.63
CA ASP A 87 -6.51 7.52 -2.45
C ASP A 87 -7.41 7.46 -1.22
N GLY A 88 -6.98 6.71 -0.20
CA GLY A 88 -7.68 6.64 1.08
C GLY A 88 -7.52 7.91 1.92
N PRO A 89 -8.35 8.10 2.97
CA PRO A 89 -8.17 9.22 3.89
C PRO A 89 -6.78 9.16 4.54
N SER A 90 -6.08 10.29 4.56
CA SER A 90 -4.85 10.47 5.33
C SER A 90 -5.15 11.29 6.60
N PRO A 91 -4.56 10.95 7.76
CA PRO A 91 -4.62 11.81 8.94
C PRO A 91 -3.96 13.16 8.64
N PHE A 92 -4.68 14.25 8.93
CA PHE A 92 -4.22 15.63 8.70
C PHE A 92 -3.13 16.05 9.70
N LYS A 93 -3.24 15.55 10.94
CA LYS A 93 -2.26 15.68 12.02
C LYS A 93 -2.17 14.31 12.70
N LEU A 94 -0.98 13.96 13.20
CA LEU A 94 -0.78 12.82 14.09
C LEU A 94 -0.12 13.37 15.36
N GLU A 95 -0.82 13.27 16.48
CA GLU A 95 -0.28 13.57 17.80
C GLU A 95 0.01 12.24 18.50
N ILE A 96 1.17 12.16 19.14
CA ILE A 96 1.60 11.02 19.95
C ILE A 96 1.97 11.61 21.31
N ASN A 97 1.26 11.16 22.34
CA ASN A 97 1.55 11.47 23.75
C ASN A 97 2.60 10.50 24.29
#